data_AF-A0A0L0H862-F1
#
_entry.id   AF-A0A0L0H862-F1
#
_cell.length_a   1.000
_cell.length_b   1.000
_cell.length_c   1.000
_cell.angle_alpha   90.00
_cell.angle_beta   90.00
_cell.angle_gamma   90.00
#
_symmetry.space_group_name_H-M   'P 1'
#
loop_
_entity.id
_entity.type
_entity.pdbx_description
1 polymer ?
#
loop_
_entity_poly.entity_id
_entity_poly.type
_entity_poly.pdbx_seq_one_letter_code
_entity_poly.pdbx_strand_id
1 'polypeptide(L)'
;MEVMESTLAEGSSEGQVEMSAADAPTEKLLDSMETDEPLGDPDALPLPQKQYFPNPYVASVTTQAGSSDSEAMNMPPALHPDATPDVLTALKRETVNLCEKIVANCKPTDHQAPWDVYSGYSGLARLFLKIHECDPACQIHGLSALKLAEQYMDTAIANCNSFLRQLKDAKSVCHDVGYLRSQAGVWATGALIYHHTGNSERSAFCLEQLVSMKHMALSANCPQDFSYGRPGYLYGLLYVRRYLTNAHETIPNDLVEAILSTVLNDGAEGAQRQFYGPSDRRGYKMDFGQTRSPFIWLWYMERYVGAAHGMAGALTSVLSVPSSLLEAVNEAKSDDMPRLEPAGEEERAKVTPVERALKYLQRRKLANGNYMLRIDDTRTNASQLFEEKESVQFCHGAPGVALCLCRGYEVFKKEEYLTAAKEAADLVWKRGLIRKGVGLCHGISGNAYLFLTLYRLTNDIAYWQRAQCFANVAINWDTTYAPQLTSDRSASPAQKYGLFDGIGGLAHLMADMGFWKEEVFVGFPGFADAFLE
;
A
#
# COMPACT_ATOMS: atom_id res chain seq x y z
N MET A 1 -35.23 -21.16 12.41
CA MET A 1 -36.55 -21.20 13.06
C MET A 1 -36.34 -21.89 14.39
N GLU A 2 -36.41 -21.11 15.47
CA GLU A 2 -36.44 -21.47 16.92
C GLU A 2 -35.36 -22.48 17.39
N VAL A 3 -34.43 -22.13 18.27
CA VAL A 3 -34.62 -21.57 19.62
C VAL A 3 -33.31 -20.89 20.02
N MET A 4 -33.34 -19.63 20.48
CA MET A 4 -32.46 -19.09 21.52
C MET A 4 -32.84 -17.63 21.80
N GLU A 5 -33.82 -17.46 22.69
CA GLU A 5 -34.00 -16.24 23.46
C GLU A 5 -33.84 -16.57 24.95
N SER A 6 -33.35 -15.58 25.70
CA SER A 6 -33.17 -15.48 27.15
C SER A 6 -31.94 -16.17 27.75
N THR A 7 -30.90 -15.37 28.01
CA THR A 7 -30.59 -14.94 29.39
C THR A 7 -29.54 -13.81 29.37
N LEU A 8 -29.96 -12.65 29.87
CA LEU A 8 -29.08 -11.53 30.24
C LEU A 8 -28.87 -11.56 31.76
N ALA A 9 -27.67 -11.12 32.14
CA ALA A 9 -27.21 -10.71 33.47
C ALA A 9 -26.91 -11.82 34.49
N GLU A 10 -25.62 -12.14 34.63
CA GLU A 10 -24.90 -12.02 35.90
C GLU A 10 -23.40 -11.91 35.64
N GLY A 11 -22.75 -10.97 36.34
CA GLY A 11 -21.36 -10.59 36.10
C GLY A 11 -20.36 -11.64 36.57
N SER A 12 -19.40 -11.93 35.70
CA SER A 12 -18.09 -12.44 36.10
C SER A 12 -17.03 -11.72 35.26
N SER A 13 -16.18 -10.97 35.93
CA SER A 13 -14.96 -10.40 35.37
C SER A 13 -13.99 -11.53 34.98
N GLU A 14 -14.19 -12.13 33.81
CA GLU A 14 -13.12 -12.88 33.14
C GLU A 14 -12.29 -11.86 32.36
N GLY A 15 -11.05 -11.64 32.80
CA GLY A 15 -10.10 -10.79 32.09
C GLY A 15 -9.85 -11.34 30.68
N GLN A 16 -10.45 -10.70 29.68
CA GLN A 16 -10.05 -10.86 28.29
C GLN A 16 -8.70 -10.16 28.11
N VAL A 17 -7.76 -10.83 27.45
CA VAL A 17 -6.51 -10.20 27.07
C VAL A 17 -6.78 -9.45 25.77
N GLU A 18 -7.07 -8.16 25.90
CA GLU A 18 -7.06 -7.27 24.75
C GLU A 18 -5.63 -7.24 24.21
N MET A 19 -5.45 -7.81 23.01
CA MET A 19 -4.22 -7.65 22.28
C MET A 19 -4.41 -6.48 21.34
N SER A 20 -3.85 -5.33 21.70
CA SER A 20 -3.42 -4.41 20.65
C SER A 20 -2.25 -5.06 19.90
N ALA A 21 -1.92 -4.60 18.69
CA ALA A 21 -0.70 -5.02 17.99
C ALA A 21 0.60 -4.74 18.79
N ALA A 22 0.52 -4.20 20.02
CA ALA A 22 1.63 -4.06 20.95
C ALA A 22 1.81 -5.25 21.94
N ASP A 23 0.83 -6.15 22.10
CA ASP A 23 0.85 -7.18 23.16
C ASP A 23 1.07 -8.63 22.67
N ALA A 24 1.31 -8.83 21.37
CA ALA A 24 1.93 -10.07 20.91
C ALA A 24 3.40 -10.04 21.34
N PRO A 25 4.03 -11.16 21.78
CA PRO A 25 5.42 -11.16 22.21
C PRO A 25 6.30 -10.58 21.11
N THR A 26 6.71 -9.33 21.32
CA THR A 26 7.42 -8.45 20.39
C THR A 26 8.90 -8.81 20.26
N GLU A 27 9.30 -9.96 20.80
CA GLU A 27 10.70 -10.41 20.81
C GLU A 27 11.19 -11.04 19.50
N LYS A 28 10.42 -11.02 18.39
CA LYS A 28 10.92 -11.56 17.11
C LYS A 28 10.63 -10.77 15.83
N LEU A 29 10.11 -9.54 15.92
CA LEU A 29 9.93 -8.67 14.74
C LEU A 29 10.74 -7.36 14.78
N LEU A 30 11.42 -7.08 15.89
CA LEU A 30 12.46 -6.04 15.97
C LEU A 30 13.87 -6.58 15.63
N ASP A 31 14.05 -7.90 15.63
CA ASP A 31 15.37 -8.55 15.60
C ASP A 31 16.00 -8.70 14.19
N SER A 32 15.38 -8.14 13.15
CA SER A 32 15.98 -8.04 11.81
C SER A 32 16.33 -6.60 11.40
N MET A 33 16.33 -5.66 12.36
CA MET A 33 16.71 -4.26 12.12
C MET A 33 17.93 -3.78 12.89
N GLU A 34 18.56 -4.62 13.71
CA GLU A 34 19.73 -4.25 14.50
C GLU A 34 20.83 -5.30 14.38
N THR A 35 21.69 -5.18 13.36
CA THR A 35 23.06 -5.67 13.47
C THR A 35 23.95 -4.45 13.72
N ASP A 36 24.39 -4.30 14.97
CA ASP A 36 25.38 -3.31 15.39
C ASP A 36 26.68 -3.51 14.61
N GLU A 37 26.98 -2.61 13.67
CA GLU A 37 28.37 -2.36 13.28
C GLU A 37 28.92 -1.20 14.11
N PRO A 38 30.14 -1.31 14.68
CA PRO A 38 30.71 -0.27 15.51
C PRO A 38 30.95 1.01 14.70
N LEU A 39 30.63 2.15 15.33
CA LEU A 39 30.81 3.51 14.80
C LEU A 39 32.27 3.72 14.37
N GLY A 40 32.50 3.69 13.06
CA GLY A 40 33.72 4.19 12.43
C GLY A 40 33.68 5.72 12.27
N ASP A 41 34.84 6.32 12.52
CA ASP A 41 35.34 7.67 12.19
C ASP A 41 34.32 8.82 11.96
N PRO A 42 34.31 9.87 12.83
CA PRO A 42 33.43 11.03 12.70
C PRO A 42 33.68 11.93 11.46
N ASP A 43 34.73 11.69 10.67
CA ASP A 43 34.99 12.42 9.42
C ASP A 43 34.44 11.72 8.14
N ALA A 44 33.64 10.67 8.28
CA ALA A 44 33.03 9.97 7.14
C ALA A 44 31.52 10.30 6.95
N LEU A 45 31.21 11.19 6.01
CA LEU A 45 29.91 11.18 5.32
C LEU A 45 30.11 11.17 3.80
N PRO A 46 29.27 10.47 3.01
CA PRO A 46 27.87 10.20 3.36
C PRO A 46 27.42 8.73 3.21
N LEU A 47 26.56 8.26 4.12
CA LEU A 47 25.74 7.05 3.92
C LEU A 47 24.39 7.38 3.25
N PRO A 48 24.32 7.38 1.90
CA PRO A 48 23.08 7.00 1.20
C PRO A 48 23.31 5.93 0.10
N GLN A 49 24.56 5.61 -0.27
CA GLN A 49 24.84 4.67 -1.38
C GLN A 49 24.59 3.19 -1.05
N LYS A 50 24.53 2.80 0.22
CA LYS A 50 24.31 1.40 0.62
C LYS A 50 22.87 0.92 0.45
N GLN A 51 21.87 1.81 0.36
CA GLN A 51 20.44 1.44 0.30
C GLN A 51 19.91 1.28 -1.13
N TYR A 52 20.60 1.89 -2.10
CA TYR A 52 20.17 2.01 -3.49
C TYR A 52 21.21 1.41 -4.43
N PHE A 53 20.76 0.87 -5.56
CA PHE A 53 21.60 0.66 -6.73
C PHE A 53 21.67 1.96 -7.53
N PRO A 54 22.84 2.32 -8.09
CA PRO A 54 22.89 3.33 -9.14
C PRO A 54 21.95 2.94 -10.27
N ASN A 55 21.16 3.88 -10.78
CA ASN A 55 20.32 3.62 -11.94
C ASN A 55 21.21 3.52 -13.20
N PRO A 56 21.36 2.33 -13.82
CA PRO A 56 22.25 2.15 -14.97
C PRO A 56 21.75 2.88 -16.23
N TYR A 57 20.51 3.34 -16.24
CA TYR A 57 19.88 4.06 -17.35
C TYR A 57 20.03 5.59 -17.23
N VAL A 58 20.58 6.09 -16.11
CA VAL A 58 20.99 7.49 -15.95
C VAL A 58 22.45 7.60 -16.39
N ALA A 59 22.77 8.44 -17.38
CA ALA A 59 24.16 8.62 -17.79
C ALA A 59 25.01 9.12 -16.62
N SER A 60 26.21 8.55 -16.46
CA SER A 60 27.23 9.10 -15.58
C SER A 60 27.65 10.45 -16.13
N VAL A 61 27.22 11.55 -15.50
CA VAL A 61 27.78 12.87 -15.78
C VAL A 61 29.21 12.87 -15.24
N THR A 62 30.17 12.44 -16.06
CA THR A 62 31.58 12.78 -15.83
C THR A 62 31.70 14.28 -16.03
N THR A 63 32.09 14.96 -14.96
CA THR A 63 32.34 16.41 -14.90
C THR A 63 33.20 16.89 -16.06
N GLN A 64 32.58 17.57 -17.03
CA GLN A 64 33.20 18.72 -17.68
C GLN A 64 32.24 19.89 -17.54
N ALA A 65 32.76 20.96 -16.94
CA ALA A 65 32.03 22.16 -16.61
C ALA A 65 31.48 22.83 -17.88
N GLY A 66 30.19 23.19 -17.82
CA GLY A 66 29.64 24.24 -18.69
C GLY A 66 28.69 23.76 -19.79
N SER A 67 27.56 23.14 -19.43
CA SER A 67 26.28 23.38 -20.11
C SER A 67 25.14 22.85 -19.25
N SER A 68 24.24 23.73 -18.81
CA SER A 68 22.89 23.33 -18.44
C SER A 68 22.19 22.79 -19.68
N ASP A 69 21.37 21.76 -19.50
CA ASP A 69 20.52 21.11 -20.51
C ASP A 69 21.16 19.95 -21.28
N SER A 70 21.27 18.81 -20.60
CA SER A 70 20.61 17.53 -20.97
C SER A 70 21.30 16.36 -20.24
N GLU A 71 20.64 15.76 -19.25
CA GLU A 71 20.99 14.41 -18.81
C GLU A 71 20.63 13.48 -19.99
N ALA A 72 21.55 13.23 -20.92
CA ALA A 72 21.34 12.28 -22.00
C ALA A 72 21.05 10.90 -21.38
N MET A 73 19.82 10.42 -21.47
CA MET A 73 19.39 9.19 -20.80
C MET A 73 19.76 7.98 -21.65
N ASN A 74 20.37 6.95 -21.06
CA ASN A 74 20.57 5.65 -21.71
C ASN A 74 19.27 4.83 -21.65
N MET A 75 18.14 5.43 -22.03
CA MET A 75 16.87 4.71 -22.07
C MET A 75 16.92 3.69 -23.21
N PRO A 76 16.40 2.47 -23.01
CA PRO A 76 16.10 1.61 -24.15
C PRO A 76 15.15 2.36 -25.11
N PRO A 77 15.17 2.04 -26.41
CA PRO A 77 14.24 2.64 -27.38
C PRO A 77 12.82 2.67 -26.84
N ALA A 78 12.08 3.74 -27.13
CA ALA A 78 10.68 3.88 -26.72
C ALA A 78 9.84 2.81 -27.41
N LEU A 79 9.54 1.73 -26.69
CA LEU A 79 8.71 0.64 -27.17
C LEU A 79 7.33 0.85 -26.55
N HIS A 80 6.42 1.45 -27.34
CA HIS A 80 5.01 1.56 -26.97
C HIS A 80 4.47 0.16 -26.64
N PRO A 81 3.58 -0.01 -25.64
CA PRO A 81 2.90 -1.28 -25.40
C PRO A 81 2.30 -1.85 -26.68
N ASP A 82 1.73 -1.00 -27.54
CA ASP A 82 1.16 -1.40 -28.84
C ASP A 82 2.18 -1.63 -29.97
N ALA A 83 3.46 -1.27 -29.79
CA ALA A 83 4.39 -1.14 -30.92
C ALA A 83 5.26 -2.36 -31.24
N THR A 84 5.43 -3.34 -30.34
CA THR A 84 6.21 -4.56 -30.69
C THR A 84 5.67 -5.82 -29.99
N PRO A 85 5.04 -6.74 -30.75
CA PRO A 85 4.63 -8.05 -30.23
C PRO A 85 5.74 -8.80 -29.47
N ASP A 86 7.01 -8.57 -29.83
CA ASP A 86 8.17 -9.24 -29.23
C ASP A 86 8.42 -8.86 -27.76
N VAL A 87 8.26 -7.57 -27.39
CA VAL A 87 8.45 -7.11 -26.01
C VAL A 87 7.35 -7.63 -25.12
N LEU A 88 6.09 -7.47 -25.54
CA LEU A 88 4.96 -8.01 -24.79
C LEU A 88 5.07 -9.53 -24.65
N THR A 89 5.48 -10.24 -25.71
CA THR A 89 5.71 -11.69 -25.65
C THR A 89 6.81 -12.05 -24.64
N ALA A 90 7.91 -11.29 -24.59
CA ALA A 90 8.96 -11.51 -23.61
C ALA A 90 8.47 -11.26 -22.17
N LEU A 91 7.72 -10.18 -21.93
CA LEU A 91 7.14 -9.86 -20.62
C LEU A 91 6.11 -10.91 -20.18
N LYS A 92 5.26 -11.39 -21.10
CA LYS A 92 4.31 -12.49 -20.84
C LYS A 92 5.02 -13.78 -20.46
N ARG A 93 6.04 -14.17 -21.23
CA ARG A 93 6.86 -15.35 -20.94
C ARG A 93 7.51 -15.24 -19.56
N GLU A 94 8.05 -14.07 -19.24
CA GLU A 94 8.68 -13.86 -17.94
C GLU A 94 7.67 -13.85 -16.79
N THR A 95 6.47 -13.31 -17.01
CA THR A 95 5.35 -13.44 -16.06
C THR A 95 5.05 -14.90 -15.73
N VAL A 96 4.96 -15.75 -16.76
CA VAL A 96 4.75 -17.20 -16.59
C VAL A 96 5.92 -17.84 -15.85
N ASN A 97 7.17 -17.56 -16.22
CA ASN A 97 8.36 -18.09 -15.54
C ASN A 97 8.37 -17.77 -14.03
N LEU A 98 8.06 -16.52 -13.67
CA LEU A 98 8.00 -16.09 -12.28
C LEU A 98 6.87 -16.80 -11.52
N CYS A 99 5.70 -16.95 -12.15
CA CYS A 99 4.58 -17.70 -11.59
C CYS A 99 4.90 -19.18 -11.39
N GLU A 100 5.58 -19.80 -12.35
CA GLU A 100 6.03 -21.19 -12.25
C GLU A 100 7.04 -21.37 -11.10
N LYS A 101 7.94 -20.40 -10.90
CA LYS A 101 8.87 -20.36 -9.76
C LYS A 101 8.12 -20.21 -8.43
N ILE A 102 7.09 -19.36 -8.36
CA ILE A 102 6.22 -19.22 -7.18
C ILE A 102 5.53 -20.54 -6.86
N VAL A 103 4.84 -21.17 -7.83
CA VAL A 103 4.10 -22.42 -7.63
C VAL A 103 5.02 -23.56 -7.18
N ALA A 104 6.24 -23.63 -7.71
CA ALA A 104 7.23 -24.63 -7.31
C ALA A 104 7.68 -24.51 -5.84
N ASN A 105 7.71 -23.29 -5.30
CA ASN A 105 8.27 -23.00 -3.97
C ASN A 105 7.21 -22.71 -2.90
N CYS A 106 5.99 -22.33 -3.30
CA CYS A 106 4.88 -22.02 -2.42
C CYS A 106 3.67 -22.83 -2.85
N LYS A 107 3.67 -24.13 -2.59
CA LYS A 107 2.57 -25.01 -3.02
C LYS A 107 1.26 -24.60 -2.34
N PRO A 108 0.13 -24.52 -3.06
CA PRO A 108 -1.19 -24.14 -2.50
C PRO A 108 -1.82 -25.27 -1.67
N THR A 109 -1.01 -25.94 -0.85
CA THR A 109 -1.36 -27.01 0.09
C THR A 109 -0.60 -26.86 1.42
N ASP A 110 0.23 -25.82 1.56
CA ASP A 110 0.94 -25.53 2.81
C ASP A 110 0.00 -24.84 3.80
N HIS A 111 -0.47 -25.62 4.78
CA HIS A 111 -1.39 -25.13 5.81
C HIS A 111 -0.73 -24.30 6.93
N GLN A 112 0.58 -24.04 6.81
CA GLN A 112 1.33 -23.17 7.73
C GLN A 112 1.74 -21.85 7.06
N ALA A 113 1.50 -21.69 5.76
CA ALA A 113 1.80 -20.46 5.05
C ALA A 113 0.96 -19.28 5.59
N PRO A 114 1.52 -18.05 5.62
CA PRO A 114 0.76 -16.85 5.90
C PRO A 114 -0.46 -16.74 4.98
N TRP A 115 -1.56 -16.21 5.51
CA TRP A 115 -2.86 -16.23 4.85
C TRP A 115 -3.26 -14.87 4.25
N ASP A 116 -2.68 -13.76 4.73
CA ASP A 116 -3.06 -12.40 4.37
C ASP A 116 -2.67 -12.01 2.94
N VAL A 117 -3.09 -10.82 2.51
CA VAL A 117 -2.81 -10.30 1.16
C VAL A 117 -1.36 -9.83 1.02
N TYR A 118 -0.75 -9.38 2.09
CA TYR A 118 0.57 -8.75 2.08
C TYR A 118 1.69 -9.79 1.90
N SER A 119 1.81 -10.74 2.82
CA SER A 119 2.85 -11.79 2.78
C SER A 119 2.30 -13.18 2.42
N GLY A 120 0.98 -13.34 2.35
CA GLY A 120 0.33 -14.64 2.35
C GLY A 120 -0.28 -15.10 1.03
N TYR A 121 -0.95 -16.25 1.12
CA TYR A 121 -1.57 -16.93 -0.02
C TYR A 121 -2.76 -16.17 -0.60
N SER A 122 -3.44 -15.29 0.16
CA SER A 122 -4.44 -14.41 -0.43
C SER A 122 -3.82 -13.41 -1.41
N GLY A 123 -2.57 -12.97 -1.18
CA GLY A 123 -1.83 -12.11 -2.11
C GLY A 123 -1.44 -12.83 -3.39
N LEU A 124 -1.00 -14.08 -3.27
CA LEU A 124 -0.72 -14.93 -4.45
C LEU A 124 -2.01 -15.27 -5.21
N ALA A 125 -3.11 -15.54 -4.51
CA ALA A 125 -4.41 -15.75 -5.13
C ALA A 125 -4.84 -14.52 -5.95
N ARG A 126 -4.63 -13.31 -5.42
CA ARG A 126 -4.85 -12.05 -6.14
C ARG A 126 -3.98 -11.93 -7.40
N LEU A 127 -2.70 -12.27 -7.34
CA LEU A 127 -1.81 -12.29 -8.51
C LEU A 127 -2.38 -13.19 -9.62
N PHE A 128 -2.82 -14.40 -9.27
CA PHE A 128 -3.37 -15.33 -10.27
C PHE A 128 -4.73 -14.89 -10.81
N LEU A 129 -5.57 -14.24 -9.99
CA LEU A 129 -6.79 -13.59 -10.47
C LEU A 129 -6.45 -12.50 -11.50
N LYS A 130 -5.47 -11.65 -11.20
CA LYS A 130 -5.02 -10.59 -12.11
C LYS A 130 -4.57 -11.15 -13.47
N ILE A 131 -3.76 -12.22 -13.46
CA ILE A 131 -3.32 -12.88 -14.70
C ILE A 131 -4.53 -13.40 -15.49
N HIS A 132 -5.53 -13.98 -14.82
CA HIS A 132 -6.76 -14.43 -15.47
C HIS A 132 -7.56 -13.27 -16.09
N GLU A 133 -7.70 -12.14 -15.40
CA GLU A 133 -8.39 -10.95 -15.92
C GLU A 133 -7.68 -10.38 -17.17
N CYS A 134 -6.35 -10.41 -17.15
CA CYS A 134 -5.50 -10.00 -18.25
C CYS A 134 -5.58 -10.96 -19.46
N ASP A 135 -5.43 -12.26 -19.21
CA ASP A 135 -5.46 -13.33 -20.21
C ASP A 135 -6.06 -14.62 -19.63
N PRO A 136 -7.37 -14.87 -19.86
CA PRO A 136 -8.03 -16.08 -19.38
C PRO A 136 -7.45 -17.39 -19.90
N ALA A 137 -6.73 -17.34 -21.03
CA ALA A 137 -6.09 -18.52 -21.64
C ALA A 137 -4.70 -18.80 -21.08
N CYS A 138 -4.13 -17.90 -20.27
CA CYS A 138 -2.81 -18.08 -19.68
C CYS A 138 -2.75 -19.32 -18.79
N GLN A 139 -1.74 -20.15 -19.02
CA GLN A 139 -1.48 -21.37 -18.26
C GLN A 139 -0.13 -21.30 -17.56
N ILE A 140 -0.08 -21.82 -16.33
CA ILE A 140 1.11 -21.92 -15.48
C ILE A 140 1.19 -23.37 -15.01
N HIS A 141 2.26 -24.10 -15.37
CA HIS A 141 2.36 -25.56 -15.16
C HIS A 141 1.13 -26.35 -15.66
N GLY A 142 0.53 -25.91 -16.77
CA GLY A 142 -0.64 -26.56 -17.38
C GLY A 142 -1.98 -26.33 -16.66
N LEU A 143 -2.00 -25.52 -15.59
CA LEU A 143 -3.22 -25.06 -14.93
C LEU A 143 -3.59 -23.65 -15.41
N SER A 144 -4.88 -23.35 -15.51
CA SER A 144 -5.32 -21.96 -15.75
C SER A 144 -5.00 -21.09 -14.53
N ALA A 145 -4.72 -19.81 -14.77
CA ALA A 145 -4.47 -18.85 -13.70
C ALA A 145 -5.65 -18.79 -12.71
N LEU A 146 -6.90 -18.83 -13.18
CA LEU A 146 -8.07 -18.85 -12.31
C LEU A 146 -8.11 -20.08 -11.38
N LYS A 147 -7.68 -21.26 -11.88
CA LYS A 147 -7.65 -22.47 -11.04
C LYS A 147 -6.60 -22.35 -9.94
N LEU A 148 -5.44 -21.77 -10.24
CA LEU A 148 -4.43 -21.47 -9.23
C LEU A 148 -4.96 -20.45 -8.21
N ALA A 149 -5.61 -19.37 -8.67
CA ALA A 149 -6.21 -18.38 -7.79
C ALA A 149 -7.16 -19.03 -6.76
N GLU A 150 -8.04 -19.93 -7.21
CA GLU A 150 -8.93 -20.70 -6.34
C GLU A 150 -8.16 -21.57 -5.34
N GLN A 151 -7.14 -22.32 -5.77
CA GLN A 151 -6.37 -23.21 -4.89
C GLN A 151 -5.61 -22.45 -3.79
N TYR A 152 -4.98 -21.32 -4.13
CA TYR A 152 -4.32 -20.46 -3.14
C TYR A 152 -5.34 -19.83 -2.20
N MET A 153 -6.50 -19.41 -2.72
CA MET A 153 -7.55 -18.80 -1.90
C MET A 153 -8.15 -19.80 -0.91
N ASP A 154 -8.41 -21.04 -1.34
CA ASP A 154 -8.90 -22.12 -0.48
C ASP A 154 -7.97 -22.35 0.70
N THR A 155 -6.66 -22.44 0.43
CA THR A 155 -5.64 -22.62 1.47
C THR A 155 -5.52 -21.38 2.36
N ALA A 156 -5.57 -20.18 1.80
CA ALA A 156 -5.55 -18.93 2.57
C ALA A 156 -6.73 -18.85 3.55
N ILE A 157 -7.95 -19.18 3.12
CA ILE A 157 -9.14 -19.21 3.99
C ILE A 157 -8.99 -20.28 5.08
N ALA A 158 -8.50 -21.47 4.75
CA ALA A 158 -8.27 -22.52 5.73
C ALA A 158 -7.27 -22.08 6.82
N ASN A 159 -6.17 -21.46 6.42
CA ASN A 159 -5.12 -20.98 7.32
C ASN A 159 -5.61 -19.79 8.16
N CYS A 160 -6.35 -18.85 7.57
CA CYS A 160 -6.99 -17.73 8.26
C CYS A 160 -7.97 -18.25 9.33
N ASN A 161 -8.86 -19.18 8.98
CA ASN A 161 -9.80 -19.78 9.94
C ASN A 161 -9.08 -20.54 11.06
N SER A 162 -7.95 -21.19 10.78
CA SER A 162 -7.12 -21.82 11.80
C SER A 162 -6.57 -20.79 12.79
N PHE A 163 -6.03 -19.69 12.29
CA PHE A 163 -5.54 -18.57 13.10
C PHE A 163 -6.65 -17.94 13.96
N LEU A 164 -7.83 -17.71 13.39
CA LEU A 164 -8.97 -17.14 14.14
C LEU A 164 -9.47 -18.08 15.25
N ARG A 165 -9.44 -19.40 15.03
CA ARG A 165 -9.70 -20.38 16.09
C ARG A 165 -8.67 -20.30 17.20
N GLN A 166 -7.38 -20.19 16.87
CA GLN A 166 -6.32 -20.05 17.86
C GLN A 166 -6.47 -18.78 18.71
N LEU A 167 -6.83 -17.65 18.09
CA LEU A 167 -7.14 -16.42 18.83
C LEU A 167 -8.32 -16.61 19.80
N LYS A 168 -9.38 -17.26 19.32
CA LYS A 168 -10.56 -17.56 20.14
C LYS A 168 -10.21 -18.47 21.33
N ASP A 169 -9.44 -19.53 21.09
CA ASP A 169 -9.00 -20.47 22.12
C ASP A 169 -8.08 -19.80 23.15
N ALA A 170 -7.25 -18.84 22.69
CA ALA A 170 -6.40 -18.01 23.54
C ALA A 170 -7.16 -16.89 24.27
N LYS A 171 -8.47 -16.72 24.04
CA LYS A 171 -9.28 -15.59 24.52
C LYS A 171 -8.68 -14.22 24.15
N SER A 172 -8.05 -14.14 22.99
CA SER A 172 -7.43 -12.92 22.44
C SER A 172 -8.33 -12.31 21.38
N VAL A 173 -8.44 -10.97 21.38
CA VAL A 173 -9.19 -10.22 20.37
C VAL A 173 -8.21 -9.52 19.44
N CYS A 174 -8.34 -9.73 18.13
CA CYS A 174 -7.63 -8.96 17.10
C CYS A 174 -8.55 -7.86 16.58
N HIS A 175 -8.06 -6.63 16.55
CA HIS A 175 -8.82 -5.47 16.09
C HIS A 175 -8.48 -5.06 14.64
N ASP A 176 -7.62 -5.82 13.97
CA ASP A 176 -7.17 -5.50 12.62
C ASP A 176 -8.27 -5.79 11.60
N VAL A 177 -8.49 -4.83 10.71
CA VAL A 177 -9.50 -4.88 9.63
C VAL A 177 -8.96 -4.43 8.28
N GLY A 178 -7.70 -3.99 8.23
CA GLY A 178 -7.08 -3.49 7.01
C GLY A 178 -6.97 -4.57 5.92
N TYR A 179 -7.17 -4.19 4.66
CA TYR A 179 -7.17 -5.13 3.53
C TYR A 179 -5.86 -5.89 3.38
N LEU A 180 -4.71 -5.27 3.68
CA LEU A 180 -3.41 -5.90 3.47
C LEU A 180 -3.07 -6.95 4.54
N ARG A 181 -3.38 -6.68 5.81
CA ARG A 181 -2.85 -7.43 6.95
C ARG A 181 -3.90 -8.09 7.84
N SER A 182 -5.16 -8.16 7.39
CA SER A 182 -6.25 -8.78 8.16
C SER A 182 -7.11 -9.71 7.32
N GLN A 183 -8.02 -10.41 7.98
CA GLN A 183 -9.02 -11.29 7.36
C GLN A 183 -9.92 -10.53 6.35
N ALA A 184 -10.02 -9.20 6.41
CA ALA A 184 -10.76 -8.41 5.43
C ALA A 184 -10.21 -8.62 4.01
N GLY A 185 -8.88 -8.68 3.87
CA GLY A 185 -8.24 -8.94 2.58
C GLY A 185 -8.57 -10.31 2.01
N VAL A 186 -8.61 -11.32 2.88
CA VAL A 186 -8.96 -12.70 2.56
C VAL A 186 -10.39 -12.76 2.04
N TRP A 187 -11.33 -12.14 2.77
CA TRP A 187 -12.74 -12.14 2.40
C TRP A 187 -13.02 -11.35 1.12
N ALA A 188 -12.46 -10.15 0.99
CA ALA A 188 -12.62 -9.34 -0.22
C ALA A 188 -12.03 -10.04 -1.46
N THR A 189 -10.84 -10.63 -1.35
CA THR A 189 -10.20 -11.35 -2.47
C THR A 189 -10.95 -12.65 -2.80
N GLY A 190 -11.38 -13.39 -1.77
CA GLY A 190 -12.15 -14.62 -1.95
C GLY A 190 -13.49 -14.38 -2.62
N ALA A 191 -14.19 -13.29 -2.28
CA ALA A 191 -15.46 -12.94 -2.92
C ALA A 191 -15.31 -12.81 -4.44
N LEU A 192 -14.24 -12.16 -4.92
CA LEU A 192 -13.96 -12.01 -6.35
C LEU A 192 -13.57 -13.33 -7.01
N ILE A 193 -12.64 -14.07 -6.40
CA ILE A 193 -12.17 -15.34 -6.99
C ILE A 193 -13.33 -16.33 -7.13
N TYR A 194 -14.14 -16.50 -6.09
CA TYR A 194 -15.30 -17.41 -6.15
C TYR A 194 -16.39 -16.92 -7.09
N HIS A 195 -16.52 -15.61 -7.30
CA HIS A 195 -17.39 -15.08 -8.34
C HIS A 195 -16.90 -15.51 -9.73
N HIS A 196 -15.60 -15.31 -10.02
CA HIS A 196 -15.01 -15.73 -11.30
C HIS A 196 -15.06 -17.24 -11.55
N THR A 197 -14.96 -18.07 -10.50
CA THR A 197 -15.09 -19.54 -10.64
C THR A 197 -16.55 -20.01 -10.72
N GLY A 198 -17.53 -19.11 -10.63
CA GLY A 198 -18.96 -19.44 -10.64
C GLY A 198 -19.49 -20.01 -9.32
N ASN A 199 -18.67 -20.02 -8.26
CA ASN A 199 -19.06 -20.48 -6.93
C ASN A 199 -19.78 -19.35 -6.15
N SER A 200 -21.04 -19.11 -6.52
CA SER A 200 -21.85 -18.01 -5.97
C SER A 200 -22.06 -18.11 -4.46
N GLU A 201 -22.19 -19.32 -3.91
CA GLU A 201 -22.37 -19.55 -2.47
C GLU A 201 -21.13 -19.10 -1.68
N ARG A 202 -19.93 -19.52 -2.11
CA ARG A 202 -18.69 -19.11 -1.43
C ARG A 202 -18.39 -17.63 -1.62
N SER A 203 -18.71 -17.07 -2.78
CA SER A 203 -18.60 -15.62 -3.02
C SER A 203 -19.49 -14.84 -2.05
N ALA A 204 -20.77 -15.21 -1.93
CA ALA A 204 -21.71 -14.60 -0.99
C ALA A 204 -21.27 -14.74 0.46
N PHE A 205 -20.80 -15.93 0.86
CA PHE A 205 -20.24 -16.16 2.20
C PHE A 205 -19.09 -15.20 2.50
N CYS A 206 -18.12 -15.04 1.57
CA CYS A 206 -17.02 -14.11 1.73
C CYS A 206 -17.50 -12.66 1.86
N LEU A 207 -18.51 -12.24 1.09
CA LEU A 207 -19.12 -10.90 1.21
C LEU A 207 -19.74 -10.68 2.59
N GLU A 208 -20.51 -11.65 3.08
CA GLU A 208 -21.11 -11.59 4.42
C GLU A 208 -20.06 -11.51 5.52
N GLN A 209 -18.97 -12.29 5.42
CA GLN A 209 -17.87 -12.22 6.37
C GLN A 209 -17.20 -10.84 6.35
N LEU A 210 -16.95 -10.28 5.16
CA LEU A 210 -16.36 -8.95 5.01
C LEU A 210 -17.24 -7.88 5.66
N VAL A 211 -18.55 -7.88 5.38
CA VAL A 211 -19.51 -6.93 5.96
C VAL A 211 -19.66 -7.11 7.46
N SER A 212 -19.59 -8.35 7.95
CA SER A 212 -19.69 -8.63 9.38
C SER A 212 -18.62 -7.89 10.18
N MET A 213 -17.43 -7.67 9.62
CA MET A 213 -16.30 -6.98 10.28
C MET A 213 -16.55 -5.51 10.61
N LYS A 214 -17.66 -4.91 10.14
CA LYS A 214 -18.01 -3.52 10.46
C LYS A 214 -17.99 -3.21 11.96
N HIS A 215 -18.32 -4.17 12.82
CA HIS A 215 -18.31 -3.97 14.28
C HIS A 215 -16.89 -3.72 14.81
N MET A 216 -15.89 -4.45 14.29
CA MET A 216 -14.48 -4.22 14.63
C MET A 216 -14.00 -2.90 14.02
N ALA A 217 -14.36 -2.66 12.75
CA ALA A 217 -13.98 -1.43 12.06
C ALA A 217 -14.63 -0.16 12.66
N LEU A 218 -15.74 -0.26 13.40
CA LEU A 218 -16.35 0.88 14.10
C LEU A 218 -15.91 0.99 15.57
N SER A 219 -15.27 -0.04 16.13
CA SER A 219 -14.78 -0.04 17.52
C SER A 219 -13.60 0.89 17.69
N ALA A 220 -13.51 1.66 18.78
CA ALA A 220 -12.41 2.59 19.07
C ALA A 220 -11.01 1.95 19.03
N ASN A 221 -10.89 0.64 19.29
CA ASN A 221 -9.62 -0.09 19.32
C ASN A 221 -9.06 -0.41 17.92
N CYS A 222 -9.85 -0.22 16.85
CA CYS A 222 -9.37 -0.50 15.50
C CYS A 222 -8.26 0.50 15.10
N PRO A 223 -7.16 0.01 14.50
CA PRO A 223 -6.09 0.88 13.98
C PRO A 223 -6.62 1.92 12.98
N GLN A 224 -5.91 3.04 12.88
CA GLN A 224 -6.29 4.16 12.00
C GLN A 224 -5.49 4.17 10.69
N ASP A 225 -4.57 3.22 10.51
CA ASP A 225 -3.65 3.15 9.39
C ASP A 225 -4.17 2.28 8.24
N PHE A 226 -3.56 2.37 7.05
CA PHE A 226 -4.04 1.63 5.88
C PHE A 226 -3.82 0.12 5.99
N SER A 227 -2.70 -0.31 6.56
CA SER A 227 -2.32 -1.74 6.50
C SER A 227 -3.18 -2.60 7.42
N TYR A 228 -3.46 -2.11 8.63
CA TYR A 228 -4.19 -2.85 9.67
C TYR A 228 -5.57 -2.26 9.98
N GLY A 229 -5.83 -1.01 9.59
CA GLY A 229 -6.94 -0.23 10.10
C GLY A 229 -8.10 0.04 9.15
N ARG A 230 -8.98 0.94 9.59
CA ARG A 230 -10.22 1.31 8.88
C ARG A 230 -10.01 1.82 7.46
N PRO A 231 -8.98 2.62 7.13
CA PRO A 231 -8.76 3.01 5.73
C PRO A 231 -8.55 1.81 4.80
N GLY A 232 -7.80 0.80 5.24
CA GLY A 232 -7.63 -0.43 4.49
C GLY A 232 -8.94 -1.22 4.36
N TYR A 233 -9.76 -1.24 5.41
CA TYR A 233 -11.09 -1.85 5.35
C TYR A 233 -12.01 -1.14 4.35
N LEU A 234 -12.03 0.20 4.36
CA LEU A 234 -12.75 1.03 3.40
C LEU A 234 -12.31 0.71 1.97
N TYR A 235 -11.00 0.63 1.72
CA TYR A 235 -10.48 0.16 0.44
C TYR A 235 -11.03 -1.22 0.07
N GLY A 236 -11.06 -2.18 1.00
CA GLY A 236 -11.56 -3.53 0.75
C GLY A 236 -13.04 -3.57 0.33
N LEU A 237 -13.88 -2.76 0.97
CA LEU A 237 -15.30 -2.61 0.60
C LEU A 237 -15.46 -2.02 -0.80
N LEU A 238 -14.71 -0.96 -1.12
CA LEU A 238 -14.76 -0.29 -2.42
C LEU A 238 -14.22 -1.20 -3.54
N TYR A 239 -13.14 -1.93 -3.26
CA TYR A 239 -12.53 -2.89 -4.17
C TYR A 239 -13.55 -3.93 -4.61
N VAL A 240 -14.28 -4.53 -3.66
CA VAL A 240 -15.34 -5.49 -3.99
C VAL A 240 -16.48 -4.84 -4.78
N ARG A 241 -16.95 -3.66 -4.38
CA ARG A 241 -18.00 -2.92 -5.12
C ARG A 241 -17.62 -2.61 -6.55
N ARG A 242 -16.33 -2.40 -6.84
CA ARG A 242 -15.82 -2.11 -8.18
C ARG A 242 -15.94 -3.32 -9.09
N TYR A 243 -15.56 -4.49 -8.60
CA TYR A 243 -15.42 -5.68 -9.43
C TYR A 243 -16.63 -6.62 -9.37
N LEU A 244 -17.54 -6.45 -8.40
CA LEU A 244 -18.81 -7.18 -8.35
C LEU A 244 -20.00 -6.24 -8.47
N THR A 245 -20.67 -6.29 -9.63
CA THR A 245 -21.80 -5.41 -9.95
C THR A 245 -22.89 -5.41 -8.88
N ASN A 246 -23.21 -6.57 -8.29
CA ASN A 246 -24.30 -6.70 -7.30
C ASN A 246 -23.82 -6.50 -5.85
N ALA A 247 -22.53 -6.24 -5.61
CA ALA A 247 -22.04 -6.09 -4.24
C ALA A 247 -22.56 -4.84 -3.54
N HIS A 248 -23.15 -3.87 -4.26
CA HIS A 248 -23.80 -2.71 -3.65
C HIS A 248 -25.05 -3.07 -2.83
N GLU A 249 -25.68 -4.22 -3.09
CA GLU A 249 -26.80 -4.73 -2.29
C GLU A 249 -26.33 -5.20 -0.91
N THR A 250 -25.19 -5.91 -0.86
CA THR A 250 -24.59 -6.42 0.38
C THR A 250 -23.74 -5.36 1.10
N ILE A 251 -23.10 -4.45 0.35
CA ILE A 251 -22.26 -3.35 0.84
C ILE A 251 -23.01 -2.03 0.54
N PRO A 252 -24.02 -1.67 1.35
CA PRO A 252 -24.83 -0.48 1.12
C PRO A 252 -24.03 0.80 1.33
N ASN A 253 -24.54 1.91 0.78
CA ASN A 253 -23.93 3.23 0.95
C ASN A 253 -23.81 3.62 2.43
N ASP A 254 -24.83 3.36 3.26
CA ASP A 254 -24.80 3.63 4.70
C ASP A 254 -23.59 2.99 5.41
N LEU A 255 -23.19 1.79 4.99
CA LEU A 255 -21.99 1.13 5.54
C LEU A 255 -20.72 1.88 5.13
N VAL A 256 -20.59 2.22 3.85
CA VAL A 256 -19.44 2.97 3.33
C VAL A 256 -19.35 4.35 3.99
N GLU A 257 -20.47 5.06 4.12
CA GLU A 257 -20.57 6.35 4.78
C GLU A 257 -20.22 6.28 6.27
N ALA A 258 -20.67 5.25 6.98
CA ALA A 258 -20.32 5.05 8.39
C ALA A 258 -18.81 4.85 8.56
N ILE A 259 -18.19 3.98 7.77
CA ILE A 259 -16.73 3.75 7.81
C ILE A 259 -15.96 5.01 7.41
N LEU A 260 -16.36 5.68 6.33
CA LEU A 260 -15.76 6.95 5.89
C LEU A 260 -15.84 8.02 6.99
N SER A 261 -17.00 8.17 7.61
CA SER A 261 -17.24 9.15 8.68
C SER A 261 -16.31 8.90 9.87
N THR A 262 -16.11 7.63 10.24
CA THR A 262 -15.18 7.23 11.31
C THR A 262 -13.73 7.47 10.92
N VAL A 263 -13.33 7.15 9.68
CA VAL A 263 -11.97 7.46 9.17
C VAL A 263 -11.71 8.98 9.24
N LEU A 264 -12.66 9.82 8.84
CA LEU A 264 -12.48 11.28 8.92
C LEU A 264 -12.47 11.79 10.36
N ASN A 265 -13.25 11.18 11.26
CA ASN A 265 -13.21 11.48 12.70
C ASN A 265 -11.84 11.16 13.30
N ASP A 266 -11.29 9.97 13.02
CA ASP A 266 -9.94 9.58 13.45
C ASP A 266 -8.91 10.63 13.01
N GLY A 267 -8.99 11.05 11.75
CA GLY A 267 -8.13 12.10 11.20
C GLY A 267 -8.27 13.42 11.94
N ALA A 268 -9.50 13.86 12.22
CA ALA A 268 -9.77 15.14 12.87
C ALA A 268 -9.29 15.14 14.32
N GLU A 269 -9.57 14.07 15.07
CA GLU A 269 -9.05 13.89 16.42
C GLU A 269 -7.53 13.84 16.44
N GLY A 270 -6.91 13.09 15.54
CA GLY A 270 -5.46 13.01 15.44
C GLY A 270 -4.80 14.35 15.12
N ALA A 271 -5.48 15.24 14.40
CA ALA A 271 -5.01 16.61 14.16
C ALA A 271 -5.07 17.50 15.41
N GLN A 272 -6.06 17.29 16.28
CA GLN A 272 -6.23 18.07 17.53
C GLN A 272 -5.33 17.58 18.67
N ARG A 273 -4.93 16.30 18.65
CA ARG A 273 -4.09 15.71 19.70
C ARG A 273 -2.71 16.38 19.75
N GLN A 274 -2.37 16.91 20.92
CA GLN A 274 -1.00 17.24 21.29
C GLN A 274 -0.28 15.93 21.61
N PHE A 275 0.70 15.55 20.79
CA PHE A 275 1.47 14.33 21.02
C PHE A 275 2.75 14.63 21.77
N TYR A 276 2.98 13.82 22.79
CA TYR A 276 4.31 13.48 23.24
C TYR A 276 4.66 12.15 22.56
N GLY A 277 5.53 12.19 21.56
CA GLY A 277 6.03 10.98 20.91
C GLY A 277 6.76 10.05 21.88
N PRO A 278 7.08 8.81 21.46
CA PRO A 278 8.01 7.98 22.20
C PRO A 278 9.29 8.76 22.50
N SER A 279 9.87 8.47 23.66
CA SER A 279 11.15 9.05 24.06
C SER A 279 12.18 8.86 22.94
N ASP A 280 12.93 9.91 22.61
CA ASP A 280 14.12 9.73 21.77
C ASP A 280 15.11 8.75 22.44
N ARG A 281 16.19 8.38 21.74
CA ARG A 281 17.25 7.52 22.30
C ARG A 281 17.85 8.02 23.63
N ARG A 282 17.50 9.24 24.08
CA ARG A 282 17.96 9.90 25.31
C ARG A 282 16.83 10.09 26.34
N GLY A 283 15.63 9.56 26.10
CA GLY A 283 14.53 9.62 27.06
C GLY A 283 13.55 10.80 26.86
N TYR A 284 13.78 11.72 25.92
CA TYR A 284 12.96 12.93 25.78
C TYR A 284 11.68 12.70 24.98
N LYS A 285 10.53 13.04 25.59
CA LYS A 285 9.24 13.13 24.90
C LYS A 285 9.34 14.14 23.75
N MET A 286 9.14 13.68 22.52
CA MET A 286 9.12 14.55 21.35
C MET A 286 7.79 15.32 21.29
N ASP A 287 7.85 16.65 21.33
CA ASP A 287 6.69 17.50 21.03
C ASP A 287 6.64 17.73 19.52
N PHE A 288 5.60 17.23 18.86
CA PHE A 288 5.39 17.38 17.42
C PHE A 288 4.56 18.62 17.06
N GLY A 289 4.20 19.44 18.05
CA GLY A 289 3.46 20.68 17.88
C GLY A 289 2.02 20.47 17.41
N GLN A 290 1.27 21.59 17.33
CA GLN A 290 -0.01 21.61 16.65
C GLN A 290 0.20 21.51 15.15
N THR A 291 -0.51 20.59 14.51
CA THR A 291 -0.43 20.45 13.06
C THR A 291 -1.26 21.51 12.35
N ARG A 292 -0.88 21.80 11.09
CA ARG A 292 -1.68 22.67 10.21
C ARG A 292 -2.66 21.92 9.31
N SER A 293 -2.67 20.59 9.35
CA SER A 293 -3.61 19.76 8.58
C SER A 293 -4.94 19.63 9.32
N PRO A 294 -6.11 19.64 8.63
CA PRO A 294 -7.38 19.30 9.26
C PRO A 294 -7.48 17.81 9.63
N PHE A 295 -6.66 16.94 9.02
CA PHE A 295 -6.67 15.51 9.28
C PHE A 295 -5.25 14.95 9.46
N ILE A 296 -5.04 14.15 10.49
CA ILE A 296 -3.84 13.36 10.77
C ILE A 296 -4.27 11.99 11.31
N TRP A 297 -3.88 10.92 10.63
CA TRP A 297 -4.11 9.55 11.09
C TRP A 297 -2.88 9.01 11.80
N LEU A 298 -3.10 8.19 12.82
CA LEU A 298 -2.04 7.74 13.71
C LEU A 298 -1.79 6.24 13.58
N TRP A 299 -0.53 5.88 13.73
CA TRP A 299 -0.12 4.49 13.91
C TRP A 299 0.96 4.44 14.98
N TYR A 300 0.79 3.57 15.98
CA TYR A 300 1.60 3.58 17.22
C TYR A 300 1.81 4.99 17.83
N MET A 301 0.76 5.81 17.82
CA MET A 301 0.79 7.19 18.32
C MET A 301 1.76 8.12 17.58
N GLU A 302 2.16 7.77 16.36
CA GLU A 302 3.02 8.59 15.52
C GLU A 302 2.30 9.08 14.25
N ARG A 303 2.74 10.24 13.74
CA ARG A 303 2.15 10.93 12.57
C ARG A 303 2.85 10.53 11.27
N TYR A 304 2.71 9.28 10.84
CA TYR A 304 3.34 8.79 9.61
C TYR A 304 2.76 9.46 8.35
N VAL A 305 3.61 9.62 7.33
CA VAL A 305 3.22 10.24 6.05
C VAL A 305 2.88 9.23 4.97
N GLY A 306 3.59 8.10 4.93
CA GLY A 306 3.59 7.16 3.81
C GLY A 306 2.28 6.39 3.60
N ALA A 307 2.26 5.57 2.55
CA ALA A 307 1.05 4.87 2.10
C ALA A 307 0.61 3.73 3.03
N ALA A 308 1.55 3.04 3.69
CA ALA A 308 1.22 1.86 4.48
C ALA A 308 0.61 2.23 5.84
N HIS A 309 1.18 3.23 6.52
CA HIS A 309 0.84 3.53 7.91
C HIS A 309 0.44 4.99 8.16
N GLY A 310 0.36 5.80 7.10
CA GLY A 310 0.31 7.25 7.23
C GLY A 310 -0.78 7.93 6.43
N MET A 311 -0.65 9.25 6.41
CA MET A 311 -1.59 10.18 5.79
C MET A 311 -1.88 9.85 4.32
N ALA A 312 -0.89 9.45 3.53
CA ALA A 312 -1.09 9.09 2.13
C ALA A 312 -2.03 7.88 1.96
N GLY A 313 -1.95 6.88 2.85
CA GLY A 313 -2.82 5.71 2.74
C GLY A 313 -4.27 5.98 3.14
N ALA A 314 -4.44 6.74 4.22
CA ALA A 314 -5.76 7.18 4.63
C ALA A 314 -6.43 8.06 3.55
N LEU A 315 -5.69 9.04 3.02
CA LEU A 315 -6.20 9.91 1.96
C LEU A 315 -6.51 9.16 0.66
N THR A 316 -5.67 8.23 0.21
CA THR A 316 -5.99 7.42 -0.98
C THR A 316 -7.31 6.67 -0.80
N SER A 317 -7.57 6.13 0.39
CA SER A 317 -8.82 5.40 0.69
C SER A 317 -10.04 6.33 0.67
N VAL A 318 -9.93 7.50 1.30
CA VAL A 318 -10.97 8.54 1.30
C VAL A 318 -11.25 9.04 -0.12
N LEU A 319 -10.20 9.30 -0.91
CA LEU A 319 -10.31 9.79 -2.29
C LEU A 319 -10.79 8.72 -3.28
N SER A 320 -10.90 7.46 -2.85
CA SER A 320 -11.44 6.37 -3.67
C SER A 320 -12.95 6.19 -3.48
N VAL A 321 -13.56 6.85 -2.49
CA VAL A 321 -15.02 6.87 -2.29
C VAL A 321 -15.68 7.71 -3.40
N PRO A 322 -16.82 7.27 -3.97
CA PRO A 322 -17.60 8.07 -4.90
C PRO A 322 -17.88 9.49 -4.40
N SER A 323 -17.76 10.49 -5.28
CA SER A 323 -17.88 11.91 -4.92
C SER A 323 -19.20 12.24 -4.20
N SER A 324 -20.32 11.61 -4.59
CA SER A 324 -21.63 11.80 -3.96
C SER A 324 -21.64 11.43 -2.47
N LEU A 325 -20.98 10.34 -2.09
CA LEU A 325 -20.86 9.92 -0.69
C LEU A 325 -19.85 10.78 0.07
N LEU A 326 -18.77 11.20 -0.61
CA LEU A 326 -17.76 12.08 -0.02
C LEU A 326 -18.32 13.47 0.29
N GLU A 327 -19.18 14.03 -0.57
CA GLU A 327 -19.89 15.29 -0.36
C GLU A 327 -20.87 15.20 0.81
N ALA A 328 -21.69 14.15 0.86
CA ALA A 328 -22.66 13.92 1.93
C ALA A 328 -22.02 13.92 3.33
N VAL A 329 -20.85 13.29 3.48
CA VAL A 329 -20.11 13.26 4.76
C VAL A 329 -19.44 14.61 5.08
N ASN A 330 -19.06 15.39 4.06
CA ASN A 330 -18.47 16.72 4.25
C ASN A 330 -19.51 17.77 4.68
N GLU A 331 -20.77 17.65 4.27
CA GLU A 331 -21.86 18.54 4.72
C GLU A 331 -22.28 18.26 6.17
N ALA A 332 -22.05 17.04 6.67
CA ALA A 332 -22.60 16.55 7.94
C ALA A 332 -21.83 16.94 9.22
N LYS A 333 -20.78 17.77 9.15
CA LYS A 333 -20.03 18.19 10.36
C LYS A 333 -19.88 19.69 10.43
N SER A 334 -20.50 20.25 11.47
CA SER A 334 -20.39 21.65 11.88
C SER A 334 -18.95 22.11 12.12
N ASP A 335 -18.78 23.41 11.95
CA ASP A 335 -17.59 24.26 11.81
C ASP A 335 -16.61 24.33 13.01
N ASP A 336 -16.49 23.27 13.83
CA ASP A 336 -15.65 23.25 15.05
C ASP A 336 -14.15 22.96 14.80
N MET A 337 -13.70 22.94 13.55
CA MET A 337 -12.31 22.64 13.21
C MET A 337 -11.38 23.86 13.39
N PRO A 338 -10.14 23.69 13.89
CA PRO A 338 -9.17 24.77 13.99
C PRO A 338 -8.94 25.46 12.64
N ARG A 339 -9.32 26.73 12.56
CA ARG A 339 -9.20 27.57 11.37
C ARG A 339 -7.74 28.00 11.22
N LEU A 340 -7.09 27.59 10.14
CA LEU A 340 -5.69 27.91 9.90
C LEU A 340 -5.50 28.73 8.61
N GLU A 341 -4.84 29.88 8.80
CA GLU A 341 -4.25 30.83 7.82
C GLU A 341 -5.18 31.85 7.10
N PRO A 342 -4.69 33.08 6.84
CA PRO A 342 -5.47 34.21 6.35
C PRO A 342 -5.53 34.24 4.81
N ALA A 343 -6.21 33.29 4.17
CA ALA A 343 -6.69 33.48 2.79
C ALA A 343 -7.93 34.40 2.75
N GLY A 344 -8.42 34.82 1.59
CA GLY A 344 -9.74 35.48 1.51
C GLY A 344 -10.87 34.48 1.80
N GLU A 345 -11.96 34.91 2.45
CA GLU A 345 -13.13 34.06 2.78
C GLU A 345 -13.70 33.31 1.56
N GLU A 346 -13.61 33.93 0.39
CA GLU A 346 -14.18 33.46 -0.88
C GLU A 346 -13.37 32.34 -1.56
N GLU A 347 -12.05 32.30 -1.35
CA GLU A 347 -11.17 31.25 -1.86
C GLU A 347 -11.19 30.01 -0.95
N ARG A 348 -11.47 30.21 0.35
CA ARG A 348 -11.65 29.15 1.36
C ARG A 348 -12.92 28.31 1.15
N ALA A 349 -14.00 28.93 0.67
CA ALA A 349 -15.26 28.23 0.43
C ALA A 349 -15.18 27.16 -0.69
N LYS A 350 -14.10 27.14 -1.49
CA LYS A 350 -13.95 26.27 -2.66
C LYS A 350 -13.07 25.02 -2.44
N VAL A 351 -12.47 24.84 -1.27
CA VAL A 351 -11.50 23.77 -0.98
C VAL A 351 -11.96 22.95 0.23
N THR A 352 -12.32 21.68 -0.01
CA THR A 352 -12.82 20.78 1.05
C THR A 352 -11.74 20.48 2.11
N PRO A 353 -12.11 20.08 3.34
CA PRO A 353 -11.14 19.65 4.35
C PRO A 353 -10.21 18.53 3.85
N VAL A 354 -10.73 17.59 3.05
CA VAL A 354 -9.95 16.52 2.44
C VAL A 354 -8.92 17.08 1.46
N GLU A 355 -9.30 18.02 0.60
CA GLU A 355 -8.36 18.68 -0.31
C GLU A 355 -7.28 19.47 0.46
N ARG A 356 -7.65 20.15 1.56
CA ARG A 356 -6.67 20.85 2.43
C ARG A 356 -5.66 19.88 3.04
N ALA A 357 -6.10 18.71 3.51
CA ALA A 357 -5.20 17.67 3.99
C ALA A 357 -4.26 17.17 2.87
N LEU A 358 -4.77 16.96 1.65
CA LEU A 358 -3.94 16.57 0.51
C LEU A 358 -2.89 17.65 0.16
N LYS A 359 -3.27 18.94 0.17
CA LYS A 359 -2.32 20.06 -0.01
C LYS A 359 -1.27 20.12 1.09
N TYR A 360 -1.67 19.84 2.33
CA TYR A 360 -0.74 19.74 3.45
C TYR A 360 0.27 18.61 3.19
N LEU A 361 -0.19 17.41 2.82
CA LEU A 361 0.65 16.26 2.47
C LEU A 361 1.66 16.60 1.35
N GLN A 362 1.20 17.21 0.26
CA GLN A 362 2.03 17.66 -0.86
C GLN A 362 3.19 18.57 -0.39
N ARG A 363 2.95 19.44 0.59
CA ARG A 363 3.94 20.37 1.17
C ARG A 363 4.88 19.73 2.19
N ARG A 364 4.79 18.41 2.44
CA ARG A 364 5.74 17.65 3.29
C ARG A 364 6.89 17.05 2.48
N LYS A 365 7.05 17.50 1.23
CA LYS A 365 8.19 17.20 0.38
C LYS A 365 9.48 17.79 0.96
N LEU A 366 10.53 16.99 0.98
CA LEU A 366 11.88 17.33 1.40
C LEU A 366 12.66 17.99 0.26
N ALA A 367 13.76 18.67 0.59
CA ALA A 367 14.61 19.37 -0.39
C ALA A 367 15.19 18.43 -1.47
N ASN A 368 15.42 17.15 -1.15
CA ASN A 368 15.89 16.13 -2.10
C ASN A 368 14.78 15.58 -3.01
N GLY A 369 13.54 16.07 -2.88
CA GLY A 369 12.39 15.58 -3.63
C GLY A 369 11.62 14.43 -2.97
N ASN A 370 12.10 13.89 -1.85
CA ASN A 370 11.44 12.79 -1.14
C ASN A 370 10.35 13.32 -0.20
N TYR A 371 9.68 12.45 0.54
CA TYR A 371 8.73 12.83 1.58
C TYR A 371 9.24 12.33 2.93
N MET A 372 8.98 13.13 3.98
CA MET A 372 9.35 12.78 5.35
C MET A 372 8.69 11.47 5.80
N LEU A 373 9.33 10.72 6.70
CA LEU A 373 8.74 9.51 7.29
C LEU A 373 7.56 9.87 8.20
N ARG A 374 7.77 10.89 9.04
CA ARG A 374 6.83 11.37 10.06
C ARG A 374 6.70 12.88 10.00
N ILE A 375 5.51 13.37 10.35
CA ILE A 375 5.22 14.80 10.47
C ILE A 375 5.77 15.31 11.79
N ASP A 376 6.68 16.28 11.69
CA ASP A 376 7.12 17.11 12.81
C ASP A 376 6.98 18.59 12.41
N ASP A 377 5.91 19.22 12.90
CA ASP A 377 5.61 20.63 12.61
C ASP A 377 6.40 21.61 13.49
N THR A 378 7.16 21.13 14.48
CA THR A 378 8.04 21.99 15.31
C THR A 378 9.37 22.30 14.63
N ARG A 379 9.77 21.48 13.66
CA ARG A 379 11.03 21.63 12.94
C ARG A 379 10.85 22.54 11.74
N THR A 380 11.08 23.83 11.95
CA THR A 380 10.96 24.86 10.90
C THR A 380 12.13 24.89 9.92
N ASN A 381 13.24 24.22 10.23
CA ASN A 381 14.43 24.19 9.38
C ASN A 381 14.59 22.83 8.70
N ALA A 382 14.58 22.82 7.37
CA ALA A 382 14.77 21.63 6.54
C ALA A 382 16.08 20.88 6.82
N SER A 383 17.10 21.57 7.36
CA SER A 383 18.38 21.00 7.78
C SER A 383 18.38 20.31 9.15
N GLN A 384 17.30 20.46 9.93
CA GLN A 384 17.12 19.83 11.26
C GLN A 384 16.05 18.73 11.24
N LEU A 385 15.34 18.57 10.12
CA LEU A 385 14.61 17.33 9.82
C LEU A 385 15.68 16.24 9.77
N PHE A 386 15.65 15.35 10.75
CA PHE A 386 16.67 14.36 11.06
C PHE A 386 17.32 13.73 9.81
N GLU A 387 18.55 13.22 9.99
CA GLU A 387 19.08 12.07 9.26
C GLU A 387 18.19 10.82 9.47
N GLU A 388 16.87 10.95 9.33
CA GLU A 388 15.97 9.83 9.22
C GLU A 388 16.33 9.11 7.92
N LYS A 389 16.55 7.80 8.06
CA LYS A 389 16.90 6.89 6.98
C LYS A 389 16.00 7.15 5.78
N GLU A 390 16.54 7.85 4.78
CA GLU A 390 15.82 8.22 3.57
C GLU A 390 15.28 6.94 2.95
N SER A 391 13.96 6.85 2.79
CA SER A 391 13.29 5.68 2.19
C SER A 391 12.58 6.11 0.91
N VAL A 392 12.90 5.46 -0.20
CA VAL A 392 12.18 5.61 -1.47
C VAL A 392 11.42 4.30 -1.71
N GLN A 393 10.31 4.13 -0.99
CA GLN A 393 9.51 2.91 -0.94
C GLN A 393 8.01 3.26 -0.98
N PHE A 394 7.16 2.32 -1.38
CA PHE A 394 5.71 2.50 -1.32
C PHE A 394 5.24 2.78 0.12
N CYS A 395 5.68 1.97 1.10
CA CYS A 395 5.24 2.16 2.49
C CYS A 395 5.66 3.50 3.08
N HIS A 396 6.87 3.96 2.77
CA HIS A 396 7.47 5.19 3.31
C HIS A 396 8.31 5.91 2.24
N GLY A 397 7.88 7.12 1.89
CA GLY A 397 8.57 8.03 0.97
C GLY A 397 7.77 8.37 -0.28
N ALA A 398 8.49 8.92 -1.26
CA ALA A 398 7.94 9.45 -2.50
C ALA A 398 7.01 8.51 -3.29
N PRO A 399 7.30 7.20 -3.47
CA PRO A 399 6.45 6.32 -4.27
C PRO A 399 4.99 6.27 -3.77
N GLY A 400 4.78 6.01 -2.48
CA GLY A 400 3.43 5.91 -1.91
C GLY A 400 2.69 7.25 -1.87
N VAL A 401 3.40 8.33 -1.54
CA VAL A 401 2.81 9.68 -1.50
C VAL A 401 2.42 10.15 -2.91
N ALA A 402 3.27 9.88 -3.91
CA ALA A 402 3.00 10.27 -5.29
C ALA A 402 1.79 9.52 -5.89
N LEU A 403 1.58 8.25 -5.52
CA LEU A 403 0.36 7.53 -5.89
C LEU A 403 -0.90 8.18 -5.28
N CYS A 404 -0.83 8.63 -4.02
CA CYS A 404 -1.92 9.41 -3.40
C CYS A 404 -2.15 10.75 -4.14
N LEU A 405 -1.08 11.44 -4.57
CA LEU A 405 -1.19 12.68 -5.33
C LEU A 405 -1.78 12.44 -6.73
N CYS A 406 -1.44 11.34 -7.39
CA CYS A 406 -2.08 10.90 -8.64
C CYS A 406 -3.60 10.73 -8.44
N ARG A 407 -4.00 10.06 -7.36
CA ARG A 407 -5.41 9.92 -6.99
C ARG A 407 -6.09 11.26 -6.72
N GLY A 408 -5.39 12.17 -6.04
CA GLY A 408 -5.85 13.55 -5.85
C GLY A 408 -6.05 14.32 -7.15
N TYR A 409 -5.15 14.17 -8.12
CA TYR A 409 -5.31 14.73 -9.46
C TYR A 409 -6.56 14.16 -10.16
N GLU A 410 -6.79 12.85 -10.06
CA GLU A 410 -7.98 12.24 -10.68
C GLU A 410 -9.29 12.78 -10.12
N VAL A 411 -9.35 13.05 -8.81
CA VAL A 411 -10.53 13.59 -8.13
C VAL A 411 -10.70 15.08 -8.37
N PHE A 412 -9.68 15.88 -8.11
CA PHE A 412 -9.80 17.34 -8.11
C PHE A 412 -9.46 17.99 -9.46
N LYS A 413 -8.85 17.25 -10.39
CA LYS A 413 -8.38 17.72 -11.71
C LYS A 413 -7.48 18.96 -11.65
N LYS A 414 -6.69 19.10 -10.57
CA LYS A 414 -5.73 20.22 -10.37
C LYS A 414 -4.32 19.78 -10.72
N GLU A 415 -3.72 20.43 -11.72
CA GLU A 415 -2.39 20.09 -12.26
C GLU A 415 -1.27 20.15 -11.21
N GLU A 416 -1.45 20.90 -10.12
CA GLU A 416 -0.48 20.96 -9.01
C GLU A 416 -0.19 19.58 -8.41
N TYR A 417 -1.21 18.70 -8.32
CA TYR A 417 -1.04 17.35 -7.80
C TYR A 417 -0.29 16.44 -8.77
N LEU A 418 -0.62 16.53 -10.07
CA LEU A 418 0.07 15.78 -11.10
C LEU A 418 1.53 16.22 -11.21
N THR A 419 1.80 17.54 -11.16
CA THR A 419 3.15 18.11 -11.15
C THR A 419 3.96 17.57 -9.98
N ALA A 420 3.42 17.60 -8.76
CA ALA A 420 4.11 17.07 -7.58
C ALA A 420 4.37 15.56 -7.68
N ALA A 421 3.47 14.79 -8.28
CA ALA A 421 3.68 13.36 -8.55
C ALA A 421 4.79 13.12 -9.59
N LYS A 422 4.86 13.92 -10.66
CA LYS A 422 5.92 13.87 -11.68
C LYS A 422 7.30 14.17 -11.07
N GLU A 423 7.39 15.19 -10.22
CA GLU A 423 8.64 15.52 -9.51
C GLU A 423 9.08 14.40 -8.55
N ALA A 424 8.13 13.79 -7.84
CA ALA A 424 8.42 12.62 -7.01
C ALA A 424 8.90 11.44 -7.88
N ALA A 425 8.34 11.26 -9.07
CA ALA A 425 8.79 10.23 -10.00
C ALA A 425 10.21 10.46 -10.53
N ASP A 426 10.67 11.71 -10.64
CA ASP A 426 12.08 11.99 -10.98
C ASP A 426 13.04 11.56 -9.86
N LEU A 427 12.66 11.74 -8.59
CA LEU A 427 13.40 11.15 -7.48
C LEU A 427 13.38 9.63 -7.56
N VAL A 428 12.20 9.03 -7.74
CA VAL A 428 12.08 7.56 -7.84
C VAL A 428 12.91 7.04 -9.01
N TRP A 429 12.98 7.76 -10.12
CA TRP A 429 13.86 7.39 -11.23
C TRP A 429 15.33 7.34 -10.80
N LYS A 430 15.79 8.33 -10.03
CA LYS A 430 17.19 8.41 -9.58
C LYS A 430 17.53 7.45 -8.43
N ARG A 431 16.57 7.15 -7.53
CA ARG A 431 16.80 6.46 -6.25
C ARG A 431 15.83 5.33 -5.92
N GLY A 432 14.97 4.93 -6.85
CA GLY A 432 13.95 3.91 -6.63
C GLY A 432 14.42 2.48 -6.85
N LEU A 433 15.63 2.26 -7.37
CA LEU A 433 16.25 0.94 -7.46
C LEU A 433 16.84 0.54 -6.10
N ILE A 434 16.01 0.00 -5.22
CA ILE A 434 16.40 -0.27 -3.83
C ILE A 434 17.02 -1.67 -3.67
N ARG A 435 17.94 -1.82 -2.72
CA ARG A 435 18.62 -3.10 -2.44
C ARG A 435 17.79 -4.09 -1.63
N LYS A 436 16.65 -3.65 -1.08
CA LYS A 436 15.85 -4.44 -0.13
C LYS A 436 15.13 -5.62 -0.77
N GLY A 437 14.77 -5.54 -2.05
CA GLY A 437 14.11 -6.63 -2.76
C GLY A 437 13.28 -6.16 -3.95
N VAL A 438 12.42 -7.05 -4.44
CA VAL A 438 11.61 -6.85 -5.65
C VAL A 438 10.10 -6.78 -5.39
N GLY A 439 9.64 -6.88 -4.15
CA GLY A 439 8.21 -6.80 -3.81
C GLY A 439 7.56 -5.43 -4.06
N LEU A 440 6.27 -5.32 -3.72
CA LEU A 440 5.48 -4.10 -3.88
C LEU A 440 5.66 -3.08 -2.73
N CYS A 441 5.82 -3.51 -1.49
CA CYS A 441 5.83 -2.59 -0.34
C CYS A 441 7.09 -1.73 -0.29
N HIS A 442 8.22 -2.40 -0.46
CA HIS A 442 9.55 -1.84 -0.37
C HIS A 442 10.50 -2.62 -1.27
N GLY A 443 10.05 -2.85 -2.50
CA GLY A 443 10.88 -3.38 -3.58
C GLY A 443 10.83 -2.52 -4.84
N ILE A 444 11.69 -2.88 -5.79
CA ILE A 444 11.82 -2.20 -7.08
C ILE A 444 10.48 -2.19 -7.84
N SER A 445 9.72 -3.29 -7.77
CA SER A 445 8.46 -3.43 -8.50
C SER A 445 7.40 -2.45 -8.00
N GLY A 446 7.27 -2.29 -6.68
CA GLY A 446 6.36 -1.29 -6.09
C GLY A 446 6.66 0.13 -6.54
N ASN A 447 7.95 0.48 -6.63
CA ASN A 447 8.36 1.79 -7.11
C ASN A 447 8.02 2.01 -8.59
N ALA A 448 8.04 0.95 -9.41
CA ALA A 448 7.71 1.02 -10.83
C ALA A 448 6.24 1.37 -11.10
N TYR A 449 5.31 1.01 -10.18
CA TYR A 449 3.89 1.33 -10.33
C TYR A 449 3.60 2.83 -10.35
N LEU A 450 4.46 3.67 -9.76
CA LEU A 450 4.33 5.12 -9.90
C LEU A 450 4.46 5.53 -11.38
N PHE A 451 5.42 4.94 -12.11
CA PHE A 451 5.59 5.21 -13.52
C PHE A 451 4.43 4.66 -14.35
N LEU A 452 3.93 3.45 -14.08
CA LEU A 452 2.75 2.94 -14.78
C LEU A 452 1.51 3.81 -14.54
N THR A 453 1.33 4.30 -13.31
CA THR A 453 0.23 5.21 -12.97
C THR A 453 0.37 6.54 -13.71
N LEU A 454 1.57 7.13 -13.75
CA LEU A 454 1.81 8.36 -14.50
C LEU A 454 1.66 8.17 -16.01
N TYR A 455 2.08 7.04 -16.56
CA TYR A 455 1.83 6.71 -17.96
C TYR A 455 0.33 6.68 -18.26
N ARG A 456 -0.48 5.97 -17.46
CA ARG A 456 -1.95 5.98 -17.60
C ARG A 456 -2.54 7.39 -17.54
N LEU A 457 -2.04 8.26 -16.66
CA LEU A 457 -2.59 9.61 -16.48
C LEU A 457 -2.15 10.62 -17.54
N THR A 458 -0.99 10.42 -18.17
CA THR A 458 -0.36 11.43 -19.04
C THR A 458 -0.22 10.99 -20.49
N ASN A 459 -0.30 9.69 -20.75
CA ASN A 459 0.10 9.04 -22.00
C ASN A 459 1.55 9.37 -22.43
N ASP A 460 2.40 9.79 -21.50
CA ASP A 460 3.82 10.05 -21.77
C ASP A 460 4.62 8.75 -21.69
N ILE A 461 5.06 8.29 -22.87
CA ILE A 461 5.79 7.03 -23.04
C ILE A 461 7.08 6.97 -22.22
N ALA A 462 7.66 8.10 -21.82
CA ALA A 462 8.84 8.10 -20.96
C ALA A 462 8.58 7.36 -19.64
N TYR A 463 7.37 7.47 -19.07
CA TYR A 463 7.03 6.76 -17.85
C TYR A 463 6.91 5.25 -18.07
N TRP A 464 6.32 4.82 -19.19
CA TRP A 464 6.31 3.41 -19.56
C TRP A 464 7.74 2.85 -19.67
N GLN A 465 8.64 3.57 -20.33
CA GLN A 465 10.04 3.15 -20.45
C GLN A 465 10.74 3.08 -19.08
N ARG A 466 10.46 4.02 -18.17
CA ARG A 466 10.99 3.98 -16.79
C ARG A 466 10.50 2.74 -16.04
N ALA A 467 9.22 2.36 -16.20
CA ALA A 467 8.68 1.12 -15.65
C ALA A 467 9.40 -0.11 -16.23
N GLN A 468 9.65 -0.15 -17.55
CA GLN A 468 10.38 -1.24 -18.22
C GLN A 468 11.81 -1.38 -17.70
N CYS A 469 12.51 -0.26 -17.51
CA CYS A 469 13.84 -0.23 -16.91
C CYS A 469 13.84 -0.83 -15.49
N PHE A 470 12.86 -0.46 -14.67
CA PHE A 470 12.74 -0.99 -13.30
C PHE A 470 12.41 -2.49 -13.30
N ALA A 471 11.49 -2.93 -14.16
CA ALA A 471 11.16 -4.34 -14.33
C ALA A 471 12.39 -5.15 -14.76
N ASN A 472 13.19 -4.66 -15.71
CA ASN A 472 14.42 -5.33 -16.15
C ASN A 472 15.44 -5.48 -15.02
N VAL A 473 15.64 -4.46 -14.18
CA VAL A 473 16.51 -4.56 -13.00
C VAL A 473 15.95 -5.57 -11.99
N ALA A 474 14.63 -5.56 -11.77
CA ALA A 474 13.99 -6.46 -10.82
C ALA A 474 14.06 -7.94 -11.23
N ILE A 475 13.88 -8.25 -12.52
CA ILE A 475 14.04 -9.63 -13.06
C ILE A 475 15.46 -10.14 -12.83
N ASN A 476 16.46 -9.29 -13.03
CA ASN A 476 17.87 -9.64 -12.89
C ASN A 476 18.42 -9.34 -11.49
N TRP A 477 17.54 -9.09 -10.51
CA TRP A 477 17.95 -8.62 -9.18
C TRP A 477 18.81 -9.64 -8.46
N ASP A 478 18.39 -10.91 -8.43
CA ASP A 478 19.11 -11.99 -7.74
C ASP A 478 20.38 -12.44 -8.48
N THR A 479 20.40 -12.36 -9.82
CA THR A 479 21.54 -12.82 -10.62
C THR A 479 22.63 -11.76 -10.83
N THR A 480 22.23 -10.50 -11.02
CA THR A 480 23.12 -9.44 -11.50
C THR A 480 23.38 -8.38 -10.44
N TYR A 481 22.35 -7.94 -9.72
CA TYR A 481 22.45 -6.77 -8.84
C TYR A 481 22.71 -7.12 -7.37
N ALA A 482 22.14 -8.22 -6.88
CA ALA A 482 22.08 -8.59 -5.47
C ALA A 482 22.43 -10.06 -5.15
N PRO A 483 23.35 -10.74 -5.85
CA PRO A 483 23.59 -12.18 -5.67
C PRO A 483 24.08 -12.57 -4.25
N GLN A 484 24.64 -11.61 -3.50
CA GLN A 484 25.12 -11.79 -2.13
C GLN A 484 24.05 -11.46 -1.07
N LEU A 485 22.97 -10.76 -1.45
CA LEU A 485 21.85 -10.46 -0.55
C LEU A 485 20.81 -11.58 -0.54
N THR A 486 20.81 -12.44 -1.56
CA THR A 486 19.94 -13.63 -1.66
C THR A 486 20.43 -14.83 -0.86
N SER A 487 21.68 -14.82 -0.39
CA SER A 487 22.23 -15.86 0.50
C SER A 487 21.73 -15.77 1.94
N ASP A 488 20.99 -14.70 2.28
CA ASP A 488 20.34 -14.61 3.58
C ASP A 488 19.20 -15.66 3.68
N ARG A 489 19.48 -16.68 4.50
CA ARG A 489 18.59 -17.81 4.75
C ARG A 489 17.51 -17.49 5.80
N SER A 490 17.50 -16.28 6.38
CA SER A 490 16.57 -15.89 7.44
C SER A 490 15.14 -15.64 6.96
N ALA A 491 14.96 -15.14 5.73
CA ALA A 491 13.63 -14.86 5.20
C ALA A 491 12.85 -16.14 4.84
N SER A 492 11.63 -16.25 5.35
CA SER A 492 10.73 -17.37 5.08
C SER A 492 10.39 -17.47 3.58
N PRO A 493 10.06 -18.66 3.04
CA PRO A 493 9.58 -18.80 1.67
C PRO A 493 8.41 -17.86 1.35
N ALA A 494 7.46 -17.70 2.28
CA ALA A 494 6.32 -16.82 2.10
C ALA A 494 6.73 -15.35 1.87
N GLN A 495 7.72 -14.83 2.61
CA GLN A 495 8.25 -13.48 2.37
C GLN A 495 8.98 -13.35 1.03
N LYS A 496 9.69 -14.39 0.60
CA LYS A 496 10.45 -14.38 -0.68
C LYS A 496 9.54 -14.40 -1.90
N TYR A 497 8.36 -15.02 -1.80
CA TYR A 497 7.45 -15.21 -2.93
C TYR A 497 6.15 -14.41 -2.83
N GLY A 498 5.82 -13.84 -1.67
CA GLY A 498 4.59 -13.09 -1.42
C GLY A 498 4.43 -11.86 -2.32
N LEU A 499 3.20 -11.31 -2.33
CA LEU A 499 2.83 -10.20 -3.20
C LEU A 499 3.54 -8.90 -2.81
N PHE A 500 3.54 -8.52 -1.53
CA PHE A 500 4.11 -7.23 -1.11
C PHE A 500 5.60 -7.28 -0.77
N ASP A 501 6.13 -8.43 -0.37
CA ASP A 501 7.53 -8.55 0.05
C ASP A 501 8.44 -9.24 -0.99
N GLY A 502 7.86 -9.95 -1.96
CA GLY A 502 8.59 -10.94 -2.75
C GLY A 502 8.32 -10.91 -4.25
N ILE A 503 8.68 -12.03 -4.89
CA ILE A 503 8.59 -12.23 -6.34
C ILE A 503 7.14 -12.13 -6.86
N GLY A 504 6.13 -12.39 -6.03
CA GLY A 504 4.72 -12.20 -6.40
C GLY A 504 4.43 -10.75 -6.84
N GLY A 505 5.06 -9.76 -6.20
CA GLY A 505 4.96 -8.36 -6.60
C GLY A 505 5.59 -8.05 -7.95
N LEU A 506 6.74 -8.65 -8.24
CA LEU A 506 7.38 -8.56 -9.55
C LEU A 506 6.52 -9.25 -10.62
N ALA A 507 6.02 -10.45 -10.35
CA ALA A 507 5.13 -11.16 -11.27
C ALA A 507 3.86 -10.35 -11.56
N HIS A 508 3.31 -9.63 -10.57
CA HIS A 508 2.15 -8.75 -10.77
C HIS A 508 2.48 -7.57 -11.68
N LEU A 509 3.61 -6.89 -11.43
CA LEU A 509 4.07 -5.80 -12.31
C LEU A 509 4.26 -6.30 -13.75
N MET A 510 4.87 -7.47 -13.90
CA MET A 510 5.11 -8.10 -15.20
C MET A 510 3.81 -8.48 -15.90
N ALA A 511 2.80 -8.93 -15.16
CA ALA A 511 1.48 -9.19 -15.71
C ALA A 511 0.80 -7.91 -16.21
N ASP A 512 0.81 -6.84 -15.41
CA ASP A 512 0.27 -5.53 -15.82
C ASP A 512 0.95 -5.01 -17.09
N MET A 513 2.27 -5.16 -17.21
CA MET A 513 3.02 -4.70 -18.39
C MET A 513 2.91 -5.63 -19.60
N GLY A 514 2.99 -6.95 -19.38
CA GLY A 514 3.00 -7.95 -20.45
C GLY A 514 1.64 -8.19 -21.08
N PHE A 515 0.57 -8.01 -20.31
CA PHE A 515 -0.81 -8.09 -20.77
C PHE A 515 -1.50 -6.73 -20.73
N TRP A 516 -0.73 -5.67 -21.02
CA TRP A 516 -1.21 -4.29 -20.95
C TRP A 516 -2.51 -4.10 -21.73
N LYS A 517 -3.51 -3.64 -21.01
CA LYS A 517 -4.83 -3.22 -21.49
C LYS A 517 -5.21 -2.03 -20.62
N GLU A 518 -5.38 -0.87 -21.24
CA GLU A 518 -5.63 0.38 -20.52
C GLU A 518 -6.91 0.27 -19.66
N GLU A 519 -7.90 -0.45 -20.16
CA GLU A 519 -9.17 -0.74 -19.47
C GLU A 519 -9.03 -1.70 -18.28
N VAL A 520 -7.94 -2.47 -18.20
CA VAL A 520 -7.69 -3.45 -17.13
C VAL A 520 -6.75 -2.89 -16.05
N PHE A 521 -5.81 -2.00 -16.42
CA PHE A 521 -4.91 -1.37 -15.45
C PHE A 521 -5.56 -0.15 -14.78
N VAL A 522 -5.92 -0.30 -13.51
CA VAL A 522 -6.54 0.78 -12.71
C VAL A 522 -5.49 1.53 -11.88
N GLY A 523 -4.61 0.79 -11.19
CA GLY A 523 -3.61 1.39 -10.33
C GLY A 523 -2.79 0.34 -9.56
N PHE A 524 -2.05 0.81 -8.55
CA PHE A 524 -1.25 -0.03 -7.66
C PHE A 524 -2.14 -1.06 -6.94
N PRO A 525 -1.82 -2.36 -7.00
CA PRO A 525 -2.70 -3.41 -6.48
C PRO A 525 -2.78 -3.40 -4.96
N GLY A 526 -4.01 -3.41 -4.42
CA GLY A 526 -4.21 -3.38 -2.97
C GLY A 526 -4.09 -1.97 -2.38
N PHE A 527 -4.14 -0.92 -3.21
CA PHE A 527 -3.99 0.47 -2.77
C PHE A 527 -4.80 1.47 -3.60
N ALA A 528 -4.57 1.50 -4.92
CA ALA A 528 -5.09 2.54 -5.82
C ALA A 528 -5.97 1.98 -6.95
N ASP A 529 -6.38 0.72 -6.85
CA ASP A 529 -7.19 0.01 -7.85
C ASP A 529 -8.61 -0.33 -7.37
N ALA A 530 -9.12 0.40 -6.38
CA ALA A 530 -10.47 0.25 -5.83
C ALA A 530 -11.43 1.40 -6.18
N PHE A 531 -11.01 2.37 -7.00
CA PHE A 531 -11.83 3.55 -7.30
C PHE A 531 -13.13 3.20 -8.02
N LEU A 532 -14.23 3.83 -7.62
CA LEU A 532 -15.54 3.77 -8.28
C LEU A 532 -15.81 5.10 -8.99
N GLU A 533 -16.02 5.07 -10.30
CA GLU A 533 -16.38 6.27 -11.09
C GLU A 533 -17.66 6.95 -10.61
#